data_AF-A0AAV5T804-F1
#
_entry.id   AF-A0AAV5T804-F1
#
_cell.length_a   1.000
_cell.length_b   1.000
_cell.length_c   1.000
_cell.angle_alpha   90.00
_cell.angle_beta   90.00
_cell.angle_gamma   90.00
#
_symmetry.space_group_name_H-M   'P 1'
#
loop_
_entity.id
_entity.type
_entity.pdbx_description
1 polymer ?
#
loop_
_entity_poly.entity_id
_entity_poly.type
_entity_poly.pdbx_seq_one_letter_code
_entity_poly.pdbx_strand_id
1 'polypeptide(L)'
;LSDGDVLIHAGDITVYGDTHNLTKFNEELGRLPHPHKLVIAGNHELGFDPNEDQCLRWDVNDIVRTSDSFFPVMRSRICLIKNIIHIDGVKFYGSSWHPLSGFPFYQPRGQLKQKWENIPDNTDVLITHSPPI
;
A
#
# COMPACT_ATOMS: atom_id res chain seq x y z
N LEU A 1 -21.79 8.55 -5.05
CA LEU A 1 -20.62 7.73 -5.44
C LEU A 1 -21.14 6.62 -6.34
N SER A 2 -20.45 6.34 -7.45
CA SER A 2 -20.89 5.43 -8.50
C SER A 2 -20.80 3.95 -8.10
N ASP A 3 -21.52 3.09 -8.81
CA ASP A 3 -21.55 1.62 -8.67
C ASP A 3 -20.28 0.95 -9.23
N GLY A 4 -19.11 1.26 -8.69
CA GLY A 4 -17.87 0.58 -9.09
C GLY A 4 -17.68 -0.77 -8.37
N ASP A 5 -17.19 -1.79 -9.08
CA ASP A 5 -16.94 -3.12 -8.51
C ASP A 5 -15.65 -3.18 -7.66
N VAL A 6 -14.61 -2.48 -8.10
CA VAL A 6 -13.30 -2.45 -7.44
C VAL A 6 -12.85 -1.01 -7.24
N LEU A 7 -12.63 -0.62 -5.98
CA LEU A 7 -11.95 0.63 -5.65
C LEU A 7 -10.48 0.35 -5.40
N ILE A 8 -9.61 1.19 -5.96
CA ILE A 8 -8.16 1.09 -5.82
C ILE A 8 -7.63 2.38 -5.18
N HIS A 9 -6.81 2.26 -4.12
CA HIS A 9 -6.05 3.34 -3.53
C HIS A 9 -4.54 3.09 -3.66
N ALA A 10 -3.85 3.96 -4.39
CA ALA A 10 -2.46 3.76 -4.83
C ALA A 10 -1.40 4.35 -3.86
N GLY A 11 -1.57 4.12 -2.56
CA GLY A 11 -0.63 4.60 -1.53
C GLY A 11 -0.94 6.00 -0.99
N ASP A 12 -0.13 6.43 -0.04
CA ASP A 12 -0.24 7.69 0.71
C ASP A 12 -1.59 7.85 1.39
N ILE A 13 -1.89 6.89 2.24
CA ILE A 13 -3.07 6.88 3.10
C ILE A 13 -2.90 7.92 4.22
N THR A 14 -1.67 8.09 4.69
CA THR A 14 -1.30 8.90 5.84
C THR A 14 -0.18 9.87 5.50
N VAL A 15 0.28 10.66 6.48
CA VAL A 15 1.49 11.49 6.34
C VAL A 15 2.72 10.78 6.91
N TYR A 16 2.56 9.90 7.91
CA TYR A 16 3.67 9.24 8.59
C TYR A 16 3.30 7.87 9.21
N GLY A 17 2.31 7.18 8.64
CA GLY A 17 1.94 5.82 9.05
C GLY A 17 1.24 5.72 10.41
N ASP A 18 0.60 6.79 10.88
CA ASP A 18 -0.02 6.79 12.20
C ASP A 18 -1.31 5.93 12.26
N THR A 19 -1.47 5.24 13.39
CA THR A 19 -2.58 4.31 13.59
C THR A 19 -3.93 5.00 13.59
N HIS A 20 -4.02 6.26 14.02
CA HIS A 20 -5.27 7.02 14.04
C HIS A 20 -5.82 7.24 12.61
N ASN A 21 -5.01 7.80 11.72
CA ASN A 21 -5.41 8.03 10.33
C ASN A 21 -5.63 6.71 9.58
N LEU A 22 -4.80 5.69 9.85
CA LEU A 22 -4.99 4.36 9.29
C LEU A 22 -6.32 3.72 9.71
N THR A 23 -6.71 3.81 10.98
CA THR A 23 -8.02 3.33 11.47
C THR A 23 -9.16 4.12 10.83
N LYS A 24 -9.06 5.45 10.82
CA LYS A 24 -10.07 6.32 10.20
C LYS A 24 -10.26 6.01 8.71
N PHE A 25 -9.16 5.86 7.97
CA PHE A 25 -9.20 5.48 6.57
C PHE A 25 -9.88 4.12 6.37
N ASN A 26 -9.56 3.12 7.19
CA ASN A 26 -10.19 1.80 7.10
C ASN A 26 -11.71 1.87 7.36
N GLU A 27 -12.17 2.69 8.30
CA GLU A 27 -13.59 2.90 8.54
C GLU A 27 -14.29 3.62 7.37
N GLU A 28 -13.67 4.67 6.83
CA GLU A 28 -14.20 5.43 5.69
C GLU A 28 -14.27 4.54 4.44
N LEU A 29 -13.20 3.81 4.14
CA LEU A 29 -13.12 2.87 3.04
C LEU A 29 -14.16 1.75 3.17
N GLY A 30 -14.38 1.25 4.39
CA GLY A 30 -15.38 0.23 4.70
C GLY A 30 -16.83 0.68 4.41
N ARG A 31 -17.13 1.98 4.52
CA ARG A 31 -18.45 2.56 4.23
C ARG A 31 -18.74 2.73 2.73
N LEU A 32 -17.72 2.63 1.87
CA LEU A 32 -17.89 2.78 0.43
C LEU A 32 -18.60 1.57 -0.18
N PRO A 33 -19.48 1.77 -1.19
CA PRO A 33 -20.35 0.70 -1.71
C PRO A 33 -19.61 -0.38 -2.52
N HIS A 34 -18.39 -0.08 -2.99
CA HIS A 34 -17.60 -0.98 -3.83
C HIS A 34 -17.40 -2.36 -3.16
N PRO A 35 -17.74 -3.49 -3.80
CA PRO A 35 -17.62 -4.81 -3.17
C PRO A 35 -16.17 -5.20 -2.85
N HIS A 36 -15.20 -4.65 -3.60
CA HIS A 36 -13.78 -4.86 -3.40
C HIS A 36 -13.03 -3.53 -3.23
N LYS A 37 -12.07 -3.52 -2.31
CA LYS A 37 -11.16 -2.40 -2.07
C LYS A 37 -9.73 -2.90 -2.01
N LEU A 38 -8.91 -2.36 -2.90
CA LEU A 38 -7.51 -2.70 -3.05
C LEU A 38 -6.66 -1.51 -2.67
N VAL A 39 -5.69 -1.72 -1.81
CA VAL A 39 -4.83 -0.65 -1.29
C VAL A 39 -3.38 -1.10 -1.40
N ILE A 40 -2.50 -0.21 -1.82
CA ILE A 40 -1.06 -0.37 -1.63
C ILE A 40 -0.58 0.72 -0.68
N ALA A 41 0.60 0.52 -0.07
CA ALA A 41 1.28 1.58 0.67
C ALA A 41 1.99 2.53 -0.32
N GLY A 42 2.15 3.79 0.07
CA GLY A 42 2.98 4.79 -0.59
C GLY A 42 4.19 5.16 0.25
N ASN A 43 4.82 6.27 -0.11
CA ASN A 43 6.03 6.74 0.57
C ASN A 43 5.76 7.29 1.97
N HIS A 44 4.51 7.56 2.33
CA HIS A 44 4.15 8.07 3.66
C HIS A 44 3.80 6.98 4.70
N GLU A 45 3.68 5.72 4.28
CA GLU A 45 3.31 4.60 5.15
C GLU A 45 4.53 4.02 5.91
N LEU A 46 5.08 4.83 6.82
CA LEU A 46 6.10 4.37 7.77
C LEU A 46 5.58 3.16 8.56
N GLY A 47 6.33 2.07 8.54
CA GLY A 47 6.05 0.80 9.20
C GLY A 47 5.68 -0.34 8.28
N PHE A 48 5.51 -0.05 7.00
CA PHE A 48 4.98 -1.01 6.05
C PHE A 48 6.07 -1.68 5.22
N ASP A 49 7.24 -1.04 5.10
CA ASP A 49 8.43 -1.59 4.46
C ASP A 49 9.24 -2.42 5.47
N PRO A 50 9.45 -3.73 5.22
CA PRO A 50 10.24 -4.58 6.11
C PRO A 50 11.73 -4.17 6.22
N ASN A 51 12.23 -3.34 5.31
CA ASN A 51 13.62 -2.89 5.29
C ASN A 51 13.78 -1.42 5.69
N GLU A 52 12.71 -0.73 6.13
CA GLU A 52 12.85 0.66 6.57
C GLU A 52 13.71 0.74 7.83
N ASP A 53 14.53 1.78 7.90
CA ASP A 53 15.18 2.15 9.15
C ASP A 53 14.17 2.86 10.05
N GLN A 54 13.61 2.13 11.01
CA GLN A 54 12.63 2.65 11.95
C GLN A 54 13.20 3.76 12.86
N CYS A 55 14.53 3.92 12.93
CA CYS A 55 15.17 5.03 13.66
C CYS A 55 14.98 6.38 12.95
N LEU A 56 14.59 6.37 11.65
CA LEU A 56 14.25 7.57 10.89
C LEU A 56 12.82 8.06 11.14
N ARG A 57 12.02 7.34 11.93
CA ARG A 57 10.75 7.87 12.42
C ARG A 57 11.05 9.11 13.23
N TRP A 58 10.52 10.26 12.83
CA TRP A 58 10.56 11.44 13.70
C TRP A 58 10.01 11.05 15.08
N ASP A 59 10.68 11.53 16.13
CA ASP A 59 10.40 11.21 17.53
C ASP A 59 9.07 11.86 17.96
N VAL A 60 7.98 11.34 17.42
CA VAL A 60 6.63 11.62 17.88
C VAL A 60 6.28 10.53 18.88
N ASN A 61 6.51 10.87 20.14
CA ASN A 61 6.33 10.07 21.36
C ASN A 61 4.99 9.31 21.52
N ASP A 62 4.11 9.31 20.52
CA ASP A 62 2.75 8.75 20.58
C ASP A 62 2.38 7.83 19.40
N ILE A 63 3.26 7.60 18.44
CA ILE A 63 2.95 6.62 17.38
C ILE A 63 3.21 5.23 17.96
N VAL A 64 2.13 4.63 18.46
CA VAL A 64 1.98 3.18 18.59
C VAL A 64 2.68 2.56 17.40
N ARG A 65 3.78 1.85 17.68
CA ARG A 65 4.47 1.01 16.70
C ARG A 65 3.38 0.39 15.86
N THR A 66 3.37 0.64 14.55
CA THR A 66 2.66 -0.20 13.60
C THR A 66 3.36 -1.56 13.64
N SER A 67 3.22 -2.21 14.79
CA SER A 67 3.43 -3.61 15.01
C SER A 67 2.45 -4.31 14.09
N ASP A 68 2.60 -5.60 13.95
CA ASP A 68 1.86 -6.49 13.05
C ASP A 68 0.33 -6.48 13.23
N SER A 69 -0.25 -5.50 13.92
CA SER A 69 -1.64 -5.28 14.29
C SER A 69 -2.43 -4.37 13.34
N PHE A 70 -1.83 -3.63 12.39
CA PHE A 70 -2.61 -2.97 11.32
C PHE A 70 -2.97 -3.90 10.16
N PHE A 71 -2.04 -4.76 9.74
CA PHE A 71 -2.27 -5.76 8.68
C PHE A 71 -3.50 -6.66 8.90
N PRO A 72 -3.84 -7.10 10.12
CA PRO A 72 -5.04 -7.91 10.41
C PRO A 72 -6.36 -7.14 10.36
N VAL A 73 -6.34 -5.79 10.38
CA VAL A 73 -7.55 -4.96 10.39
C VAL A 73 -8.17 -4.89 8.99
N MET A 74 -7.36 -5.02 7.94
CA MET A 74 -7.81 -5.08 6.55
C MET A 74 -8.31 -6.50 6.24
N ARG A 75 -9.54 -6.80 6.68
CA ARG A 75 -10.22 -8.10 6.46
C ARG A 75 -10.81 -8.17 5.05
N SER A 76 -10.83 -9.40 4.49
CA SER A 76 -11.48 -10.01 3.30
C SER A 76 -11.95 -9.18 2.09
N ARG A 77 -12.20 -7.87 2.22
CA ARG A 77 -12.65 -6.94 1.18
C ARG A 77 -11.80 -5.68 1.07
N ILE A 78 -10.92 -5.42 2.05
CA ILE A 78 -9.87 -4.41 2.00
C ILE A 78 -8.55 -5.18 2.08
N CYS A 79 -7.67 -5.06 1.08
CA CYS A 79 -6.41 -5.82 1.06
C CYS A 79 -5.22 -4.93 0.74
N LEU A 80 -4.15 -5.10 1.53
CA LEU A 80 -2.85 -4.52 1.23
C LEU A 80 -2.12 -5.43 0.26
N ILE A 81 -1.94 -4.98 -0.99
CA ILE A 81 -1.43 -5.85 -2.04
C ILE A 81 0.09 -5.89 -2.01
N LYS A 82 0.64 -7.07 -1.70
CA LYS A 82 2.07 -7.39 -1.82
C LYS A 82 2.36 -8.47 -2.88
N ASN A 83 1.32 -9.06 -3.48
CA ASN A 83 1.35 -10.18 -4.43
C ASN A 83 0.13 -10.11 -5.36
N ILE A 84 0.00 -11.02 -6.34
CA ILE A 84 -1.22 -11.11 -7.16
C ILE A 84 -2.46 -11.39 -6.31
N ILE A 85 -3.53 -10.65 -6.58
CA ILE A 85 -4.89 -10.92 -6.10
C ILE A 85 -5.80 -11.14 -7.29
N HIS A 86 -6.67 -12.14 -7.18
CA HIS A 86 -7.70 -12.44 -8.19
C HIS A 86 -9.05 -11.92 -7.71
N ILE A 87 -9.70 -11.09 -8.52
CA ILE A 87 -11.07 -10.63 -8.30
C ILE A 87 -11.82 -10.84 -9.61
N ASP A 88 -12.86 -11.67 -9.58
CA ASP A 88 -13.72 -11.96 -10.73
C ASP A 88 -12.96 -12.32 -12.02
N GLY A 89 -11.86 -13.06 -11.87
CA GLY A 89 -11.01 -13.52 -12.97
C GLY A 89 -9.91 -12.53 -13.40
N VAL A 90 -9.92 -11.29 -12.89
CA VAL A 90 -8.90 -10.27 -13.16
C VAL A 90 -7.76 -10.36 -12.13
N LYS A 91 -6.51 -10.30 -12.60
CA LYS A 91 -5.30 -10.35 -11.77
C LYS A 91 -4.76 -8.94 -11.50
N PHE A 92 -4.78 -8.57 -10.23
CA PHE A 92 -4.24 -7.31 -9.73
C PHE A 92 -2.88 -7.56 -9.08
N TYR A 93 -1.86 -6.79 -9.46
CA TYR A 93 -0.56 -6.77 -8.78
C TYR A 93 -0.31 -5.40 -8.18
N GLY A 94 0.13 -5.35 -6.92
CA GLY A 94 0.43 -4.11 -6.21
C GLY A 94 1.90 -4.01 -5.86
N SER A 95 2.48 -2.84 -6.06
CA SER A 95 3.86 -2.55 -5.67
C SER A 95 3.99 -1.15 -5.08
N SER A 96 4.57 -1.08 -3.89
CA SER A 96 4.87 0.17 -3.20
C SER A 96 6.25 0.73 -3.51
N TRP A 97 7.12 -0.01 -4.22
CA TRP A 97 8.49 0.43 -4.49
C TRP A 97 8.54 1.71 -5.34
N HIS A 98 9.38 2.68 -4.98
CA HIS A 98 9.51 3.95 -5.70
C HIS A 98 10.92 4.59 -5.54
N PRO A 99 11.28 5.61 -6.34
CA PRO A 99 12.63 6.19 -6.33
C PRO A 99 12.81 7.43 -5.44
N LEU A 100 11.93 7.66 -4.45
CA LEU A 100 12.02 8.86 -3.59
C LEU A 100 12.90 8.55 -2.36
N SER A 101 14.12 9.07 -2.37
CA SER A 101 15.09 8.86 -1.29
C SER A 101 14.60 9.42 0.04
N GLY A 102 14.85 8.69 1.12
CA GLY A 102 14.51 9.12 2.49
C GLY A 102 13.13 8.68 2.98
N PHE A 103 12.40 7.89 2.19
CA PHE A 103 11.10 7.34 2.56
C PHE A 103 11.12 5.79 2.55
N PRO A 104 10.19 5.12 3.26
CA PRO A 104 9.92 3.69 3.12
C PRO A 104 9.71 3.29 1.68
N PHE A 105 9.98 2.03 1.34
CA PHE A 105 9.87 1.48 -0.02
C PHE A 105 10.76 2.18 -1.07
N TYR A 106 11.71 3.00 -0.61
CA TYR A 106 12.71 3.59 -1.49
C TYR A 106 13.61 2.52 -2.09
N GLN A 107 13.78 2.60 -3.41
CA GLN A 107 14.85 1.94 -4.13
C GLN A 107 15.45 2.87 -5.18
N PRO A 108 16.79 2.91 -5.33
CA PRO A 108 17.41 3.61 -6.45
C PRO A 108 16.84 3.10 -7.79
N ARG A 109 16.71 3.98 -8.80
CA ARG A 109 16.14 3.61 -10.11
C ARG A 109 16.79 2.37 -10.74
N GLY A 110 18.11 2.21 -10.58
CA GLY A 110 18.83 1.04 -11.07
C GLY A 110 18.46 -0.27 -10.37
N GLN A 111 17.94 -0.21 -9.14
CA GLN A 111 17.51 -1.38 -8.36
C GLN A 111 16.01 -1.67 -8.51
N LEU A 112 15.20 -0.66 -8.88
CA LEU A 112 13.77 -0.84 -9.15
C LEU A 112 13.50 -1.87 -10.25
N LYS A 113 14.41 -1.99 -11.24
CA LYS A 113 14.30 -3.01 -12.30
C LYS A 113 14.07 -4.41 -11.73
N GLN A 114 14.80 -4.79 -10.67
CA GLN A 114 14.66 -6.10 -10.03
C GLN A 114 13.29 -6.28 -9.38
N LYS A 115 12.68 -5.20 -8.89
CA LYS A 115 11.31 -5.25 -8.34
C LYS A 115 10.29 -5.45 -9.47
N TRP A 116 10.49 -4.78 -10.60
CA TRP A 116 9.62 -4.89 -11.77
C TRP A 116 9.71 -6.26 -12.47
N GLU A 117 10.89 -6.89 -12.47
CA GLU A 117 11.09 -8.25 -12.98
C GLU A 117 10.31 -9.32 -12.19
N ASN A 118 9.87 -9.01 -10.96
CA ASN A 118 9.02 -9.91 -10.17
C ASN A 118 7.52 -9.76 -10.47
N ILE A 119 7.13 -8.79 -11.31
CA ILE A 119 5.73 -8.64 -11.73
C ILE A 119 5.44 -9.73 -12.76
N PRO A 120 4.45 -10.62 -12.53
CA PRO A 120 4.13 -11.66 -13.50
C PRO A 120 3.58 -11.08 -14.80
N ASP A 121 4.04 -11.60 -15.94
CA ASP A 121 3.65 -11.15 -17.29
C ASP A 121 2.15 -11.23 -17.55
N ASN A 122 1.43 -12.08 -16.81
CA ASN A 122 -0.01 -12.26 -16.92
C ASN A 122 -0.81 -11.37 -15.95
N THR A 123 -0.22 -10.28 -15.46
CA THR A 123 -0.90 -9.25 -14.66
C THR A 123 -1.83 -8.43 -15.55
N ASP A 124 -3.12 -8.35 -15.18
CA ASP A 124 -4.10 -7.56 -15.94
C ASP A 124 -4.10 -6.10 -15.50
N VAL A 125 -3.97 -5.86 -14.18
CA VAL A 125 -3.96 -4.53 -13.58
C VAL A 125 -2.76 -4.38 -12.65
N LEU A 126 -1.85 -3.49 -13.01
CA LEU A 126 -0.70 -3.12 -12.18
C LEU A 126 -1.02 -1.83 -11.40
N ILE A 127 -0.82 -1.87 -10.09
CA ILE A 127 -1.02 -0.76 -9.16
C ILE A 127 0.34 -0.40 -8.59
N THR A 128 0.85 0.79 -8.95
CA THR A 128 2.09 1.34 -8.40
C THR A 128 1.81 2.66 -7.71
N HIS A 129 2.60 2.95 -6.67
CA HIS A 129 2.49 4.23 -5.97
C HIS A 129 3.03 5.39 -6.83
N SER A 130 4.17 5.17 -7.49
CA SER A 130 4.78 6.15 -8.38
C SER A 130 4.45 5.88 -9.86
N PRO A 131 4.38 6.92 -10.71
CA PRO A 131 4.14 6.76 -12.15
C PRO A 131 5.32 6.04 -12.85
N PRO A 132 5.07 5.43 -14.03
CA PRO A 132 6.15 4.92 -14.88
C PRO A 132 7.05 6.06 -15.38
N ILE A 133 8.23 5.69 -15.89
CA ILE A 133 9.18 6.62 -16.54
C ILE A 133 8.67 6.99 -17.93
#